data_AF-A0A1S1BJI1-F1
#
_entry.id   AF-A0A1S1BJI1-F1
#
_cell.length_a   1.000
_cell.length_b   1.000
_cell.length_c   1.000
_cell.angle_alpha   90.00
_cell.angle_beta   90.00
_cell.angle_gamma   90.00
#
_symmetry.space_group_name_H-M   'P 1'
#
loop_
_entity.id
_entity.type
_entity.pdbx_description
1 polymer ?
#
loop_
_entity_poly.entity_id
_entity_poly.type
_entity_poly.pdbx_seq_one_letter_code
_entity_poly.pdbx_strand_id
1 'polypeptide(L)'
;MDRQHGFAVVDLETTGLSNLDRIVEIGVVLLRPDLTVEGTWETLIQPERDIPNSYIHKITATDVVDAPVFRDVAAYLGALLNGRTLVAHNASFERRFLANEFARAGAEDGMCEWLDTMRLTKQHLGVGKLSEALAIAQIHNRLAHSALADAQATADLLAYLHANHRADIAHYPAALFTTPAPEVRTLPRGGAPSWAGQLSRTLPTTGTKDEATYRAELTRALVDREISRTEMRQLESTAIAAGLSADDVEAINEEFIPPTRRRSLVRRHNHRSGTRNSAQHRRSARR
;
A
#
# COMPACT_ATOMS: atom_id res chain seq x y z
N MET A 1 24.45 -1.23 30.75
CA MET A 1 24.16 -2.32 29.82
C MET A 1 23.56 -1.67 28.59
N ASP A 2 24.39 -1.50 27.57
CA ASP A 2 24.04 -0.74 26.38
C ASP A 2 22.99 -1.53 25.61
N ARG A 3 21.80 -0.94 25.50
CA ARG A 3 20.60 -1.63 25.03
C ARG A 3 20.61 -1.54 23.50
N GLN A 4 21.39 -2.41 22.86
CA GLN A 4 21.54 -2.47 21.39
C GLN A 4 20.31 -3.11 20.74
N HIS A 5 19.19 -2.41 20.77
CA HIS A 5 18.06 -2.73 19.91
C HIS A 5 18.24 -2.04 18.56
N GLY A 6 17.82 -2.71 17.49
CA GLY A 6 17.85 -2.14 16.13
C GLY A 6 16.82 -1.01 15.96
N PHE A 7 16.69 -0.53 14.73
CA PHE A 7 15.75 0.53 14.38
C PHE A 7 14.70 0.01 13.40
N ALA A 8 13.53 0.62 13.42
CA ALA A 8 12.51 0.48 12.39
C ALA A 8 12.20 1.88 11.85
N VAL A 9 12.65 2.15 10.63
CA VAL A 9 12.36 3.39 9.93
C VAL A 9 11.04 3.21 9.18
N VAL A 10 10.07 4.04 9.49
CA VAL A 10 8.71 3.95 8.95
C VAL A 10 8.37 5.22 8.21
N ASP A 11 7.71 5.06 7.07
CA ASP A 11 7.07 6.14 6.33
C ASP A 11 5.67 5.67 5.89
N LEU A 12 4.75 6.61 5.72
CA LEU A 12 3.34 6.35 5.45
C LEU A 12 2.81 7.27 4.36
N GLU A 13 2.06 6.69 3.43
CA GLU A 13 1.13 7.47 2.61
C GLU A 13 -0.27 7.38 3.17
N THR A 14 -1.01 8.48 3.10
CA THR A 14 -2.32 8.62 3.77
C THR A 14 -3.35 9.26 2.85
N THR A 15 -4.64 9.13 3.17
CA THR A 15 -5.74 9.77 2.41
C THR A 15 -5.82 11.30 2.60
N GLY A 16 -4.96 11.87 3.44
CA GLY A 16 -4.99 13.27 3.84
C GLY A 16 -4.22 13.48 5.16
N LEU A 17 -4.28 14.69 5.72
CA LEU A 17 -3.45 15.07 6.89
C LEU A 17 -4.22 15.09 8.22
N SER A 18 -5.54 14.87 8.19
CA SER A 18 -6.42 14.98 9.36
C SER A 18 -6.40 13.72 10.22
N ASN A 19 -6.88 13.82 11.46
CA ASN A 19 -7.00 12.67 12.36
C ASN A 19 -8.05 11.64 11.91
N LEU A 20 -8.92 12.01 10.98
CA LEU A 20 -9.93 11.11 10.43
C LEU A 20 -9.41 10.35 9.21
N ASP A 21 -8.34 10.82 8.59
CA ASP A 21 -7.72 10.19 7.43
C ASP A 21 -7.11 8.82 7.77
N ARG A 22 -6.87 8.02 6.73
CA ARG A 22 -6.46 6.62 6.86
C ARG A 22 -5.13 6.41 6.15
N ILE A 23 -4.41 5.38 6.57
CA ILE A 23 -3.19 4.92 5.89
C ILE A 23 -3.58 4.24 4.57
N VAL A 24 -2.81 4.50 3.50
CA VAL A 24 -2.95 3.85 2.18
C VAL A 24 -1.71 3.09 1.73
N GLU A 25 -0.56 3.35 2.35
CA GLU A 25 0.68 2.57 2.16
C GLU A 25 1.52 2.65 3.42
N ILE A 26 2.25 1.57 3.71
CA ILE A 26 3.23 1.50 4.78
C ILE A 26 4.56 1.03 4.18
N GLY A 27 5.64 1.75 4.48
CA GLY A 27 7.01 1.32 4.20
C GLY A 27 7.79 1.20 5.50
N VAL A 28 8.52 0.09 5.67
CA VAL A 28 9.34 -0.18 6.84
C VAL A 28 10.72 -0.66 6.40
N VAL A 29 11.76 -0.02 6.94
CA VAL A 29 13.15 -0.46 6.81
C VAL A 29 13.67 -0.83 8.20
N LEU A 30 14.06 -2.09 8.35
CA LEU A 30 14.63 -2.62 9.58
C LEU A 30 16.15 -2.46 9.52
N LEU A 31 16.71 -1.81 10.55
CA LEU A 31 18.14 -1.62 10.70
C LEU A 31 18.64 -2.37 11.93
N ARG A 32 19.86 -2.90 11.83
CA ARG A 32 20.64 -3.36 12.98
C ARG A 32 21.09 -2.18 13.85
N PRO A 33 21.60 -2.42 15.07
CA PRO A 33 22.14 -1.36 15.94
C PRO A 33 23.27 -0.54 15.30
N ASP A 34 24.00 -1.11 14.34
CA ASP A 34 25.05 -0.44 13.56
C ASP A 34 24.52 0.32 12.32
N LEU A 35 23.20 0.48 12.22
CA LEU A 35 22.49 1.13 11.11
C LEU A 35 22.58 0.39 9.76
N THR A 36 23.09 -0.84 9.72
CA THR A 36 23.03 -1.66 8.49
C THR A 36 21.63 -2.21 8.26
N VAL A 37 21.20 -2.25 6.99
CA VAL A 37 19.88 -2.80 6.63
C VAL A 37 19.82 -4.29 6.93
N GLU A 38 18.78 -4.68 7.66
CA GLU A 38 18.45 -6.06 8.02
C GLU A 38 17.35 -6.62 7.11
N GLY A 39 16.38 -5.77 6.75
CA GLY A 39 15.27 -6.15 5.89
C GLY A 39 14.33 -4.98 5.62
N THR A 40 13.41 -5.19 4.69
CA THR A 40 12.40 -4.21 4.29
C THR A 40 11.04 -4.87 4.23
N TRP A 41 9.99 -4.11 4.53
CA TRP A 41 8.62 -4.55 4.39
C TRP A 41 7.76 -3.41 3.87
N GLU A 42 6.86 -3.71 2.94
CA GLU A 42 5.92 -2.74 2.41
C GLU A 42 4.56 -3.37 2.13
N THR A 43 3.51 -2.56 2.19
CA THR A 43 2.21 -2.92 1.66
C THR A 43 1.36 -1.68 1.40
N LEU A 44 0.59 -1.71 0.31
CA LEU A 44 -0.62 -0.93 0.18
C LEU A 44 -1.64 -1.35 1.25
N ILE A 45 -2.48 -0.41 1.65
CA ILE A 45 -3.58 -0.61 2.60
C ILE A 45 -4.87 -0.16 1.94
N GLN A 46 -5.93 -0.95 2.05
CA GLN A 46 -7.29 -0.54 1.70
C GLN A 46 -7.83 0.36 2.83
N PRO A 47 -7.99 1.69 2.61
CA PRO A 47 -8.38 2.62 3.68
C PRO A 47 -9.89 2.59 4.00
N GLU A 48 -10.69 1.83 3.23
CA GLU A 48 -12.15 1.75 3.33
C GLU A 48 -12.84 3.13 3.17
N ARG A 49 -12.22 4.01 2.37
CA ARG A 49 -12.71 5.38 2.07
C ARG A 49 -12.10 5.94 0.79
N ASP A 50 -12.54 7.13 0.41
CA ASP A 50 -11.99 7.88 -0.71
C ASP A 50 -10.56 8.37 -0.44
N ILE A 51 -9.77 8.48 -1.51
CA ILE A 51 -8.36 8.92 -1.53
C ILE A 51 -8.28 10.22 -2.35
N PRO A 52 -8.65 11.39 -1.78
CA PRO A 52 -8.76 12.64 -2.52
C PRO A 52 -7.41 13.23 -2.95
N ASN A 53 -6.31 12.81 -2.31
CA ASN A 53 -4.96 13.33 -2.49
C ASN A 53 -4.07 12.46 -3.37
N SER A 54 -4.65 11.56 -4.19
CA SER A 54 -3.90 10.66 -5.08
C SER A 54 -2.93 11.37 -6.02
N TYR A 55 -3.12 12.67 -6.30
CA TYR A 55 -2.19 13.46 -7.11
C TYR A 55 -0.81 13.67 -6.44
N ILE A 56 -0.69 13.47 -5.12
CA ILE A 56 0.57 13.55 -4.36
C ILE A 56 1.36 12.25 -4.55
N HIS A 57 0.84 11.16 -4.00
CA HIS A 57 1.53 9.86 -3.91
C HIS A 57 1.17 8.88 -5.05
N LYS A 58 0.28 9.25 -5.98
CA LYS A 58 -0.12 8.44 -7.15
C LYS A 58 -0.86 7.13 -6.84
N ILE A 59 -1.23 6.89 -5.58
CA ILE A 59 -2.07 5.74 -5.20
C ILE A 59 -3.54 6.10 -5.43
N THR A 60 -4.22 5.25 -6.18
CA THR A 60 -5.63 5.37 -6.53
C THR A 60 -6.47 4.29 -5.86
N ALA A 61 -7.80 4.46 -5.87
CA ALA A 61 -8.72 3.44 -5.34
C ALA A 61 -8.63 2.08 -6.07
N THR A 62 -8.12 2.05 -7.30
CA THR A 62 -7.87 0.80 -8.04
C THR A 62 -6.63 0.07 -7.55
N ASP A 63 -5.58 0.78 -7.12
CA ASP A 63 -4.35 0.16 -6.63
C ASP A 63 -4.57 -0.59 -5.31
N VAL A 64 -5.46 -0.05 -4.45
CA VAL A 64 -5.72 -0.60 -3.11
C VAL A 64 -6.90 -1.59 -3.08
N VAL A 65 -7.51 -1.95 -4.21
CA VAL A 65 -8.74 -2.77 -4.22
C VAL A 65 -8.55 -4.14 -3.56
N ASP A 66 -7.42 -4.78 -3.83
CA ASP A 66 -7.06 -6.10 -3.30
C ASP A 66 -6.05 -6.00 -2.16
N ALA A 67 -5.70 -4.78 -1.74
CA ALA A 67 -4.82 -4.54 -0.60
C ALA A 67 -5.49 -5.03 0.69
N PRO A 68 -4.72 -5.55 1.66
CA PRO A 68 -5.24 -5.82 2.99
C PRO A 68 -5.77 -4.54 3.63
N VAL A 69 -6.74 -4.66 4.53
CA VAL A 69 -7.06 -3.54 5.44
C VAL A 69 -6.07 -3.55 6.60
N PHE A 70 -5.94 -2.43 7.33
CA PHE A 70 -4.95 -2.32 8.40
C PHE A 70 -5.05 -3.44 9.46
N ARG A 71 -6.28 -3.82 9.86
CA ARG A 71 -6.50 -4.90 10.84
C ARG A 71 -5.88 -6.24 10.43
N ASP A 72 -5.75 -6.51 9.13
CA ASP A 72 -5.20 -7.77 8.61
C ASP A 72 -3.67 -7.81 8.78
N VAL A 73 -3.01 -6.65 8.87
CA VAL A 73 -1.55 -6.54 8.98
C VAL A 73 -1.08 -6.04 10.35
N ALA A 74 -1.97 -5.53 11.20
CA ALA A 74 -1.64 -4.85 12.46
C ALA A 74 -0.74 -5.69 13.37
N ALA A 75 -1.08 -6.97 13.59
CA ALA A 75 -0.30 -7.84 14.47
C ALA A 75 1.11 -8.11 13.91
N TYR A 76 1.23 -8.35 12.60
CA TYR A 76 2.52 -8.57 11.96
C TYR A 76 3.38 -7.31 11.93
N LEU A 77 2.79 -6.15 11.63
CA LEU A 77 3.47 -4.86 11.74
C LEU A 77 3.98 -4.65 13.17
N GLY A 78 3.14 -4.88 14.19
CA GLY A 78 3.57 -4.81 15.59
C GLY A 78 4.77 -5.71 15.87
N ALA A 79 4.76 -6.96 15.40
CA ALA A 79 5.88 -7.88 15.54
C ALA A 79 7.18 -7.40 14.86
N LEU A 80 7.08 -6.75 13.69
CA LEU A 80 8.24 -6.14 13.01
C LEU A 80 8.82 -4.96 13.80
N LEU A 81 7.96 -4.15 14.43
CA LEU A 81 8.33 -2.96 15.19
C LEU A 81 8.81 -3.29 16.61
N ASN A 82 8.42 -4.44 17.16
CA ASN A 82 8.75 -4.84 18.53
C ASN A 82 10.26 -4.85 18.79
N GLY A 83 10.66 -4.30 19.94
CA GLY A 83 12.06 -4.30 20.36
C GLY A 83 12.96 -3.40 19.52
N ARG A 84 12.40 -2.45 18.76
CA ARG A 84 13.17 -1.51 17.93
C ARG A 84 12.88 -0.07 18.29
N THR A 85 13.87 0.80 18.13
CA THR A 85 13.66 2.24 18.13
C THR A 85 12.90 2.64 16.87
N LEU A 86 11.77 3.31 17.03
CA LEU A 86 10.96 3.77 15.90
C LEU A 86 11.50 5.09 15.37
N VAL A 87 11.63 5.18 14.05
CA VAL A 87 12.24 6.32 13.35
C VAL A 87 11.34 6.77 12.21
N ALA A 88 11.21 8.08 12.02
CA ALA A 88 10.57 8.66 10.84
C ALA A 88 11.05 10.10 10.59
N HIS A 89 10.84 10.63 9.38
CA HIS A 89 11.12 12.02 9.05
C HIS A 89 9.85 12.87 9.18
N ASN A 90 9.65 13.48 10.37
CA ASN A 90 8.38 14.03 10.89
C ASN A 90 7.56 13.06 11.76
N ALA A 91 8.23 12.30 12.63
CA ALA A 91 7.67 11.20 13.43
C ALA A 91 6.35 11.46 14.18
N SER A 92 6.02 12.71 14.48
CA SER A 92 4.71 13.08 15.03
C SER A 92 3.53 12.68 14.12
N PHE A 93 3.76 12.69 12.80
CA PHE A 93 2.79 12.31 11.79
C PHE A 93 2.59 10.79 11.77
N GLU A 94 3.66 10.01 11.60
CA GLU A 94 3.59 8.55 11.50
C GLU A 94 3.04 7.94 12.79
N ARG A 95 3.56 8.38 13.94
CA ARG A 95 3.08 7.92 15.26
C ARG A 95 1.58 8.11 15.41
N ARG A 96 1.06 9.28 15.02
CA ARG A 96 -0.37 9.60 15.15
C ARG A 96 -1.23 8.71 14.25
N PHE A 97 -0.83 8.50 13.00
CA PHE A 97 -1.57 7.66 12.07
C PHE A 97 -1.56 6.19 12.50
N LEU A 98 -0.40 5.66 12.89
CA LEU A 98 -0.32 4.28 13.37
C LEU A 98 -1.11 4.08 14.65
N ALA A 99 -0.97 4.95 15.66
CA ALA A 99 -1.74 4.84 16.91
C ALA A 99 -3.26 4.80 16.63
N ASN A 100 -3.76 5.64 15.72
CA ASN A 100 -5.16 5.64 15.33
C ASN A 100 -5.59 4.33 14.63
N GLU A 101 -4.75 3.77 13.76
CA GLU A 101 -5.07 2.53 13.05
C GLU A 101 -4.98 1.30 13.95
N PHE A 102 -3.99 1.23 14.85
CA PHE A 102 -3.90 0.20 15.90
C PHE A 102 -5.12 0.23 16.82
N ALA A 103 -5.52 1.43 17.28
CA ALA A 103 -6.73 1.59 18.09
C ALA A 103 -8.00 1.16 17.34
N ARG A 104 -8.15 1.52 16.06
CA ARG A 104 -9.28 1.08 15.21
C ARG A 104 -9.31 -0.42 14.98
N ALA A 105 -8.15 -1.06 14.88
CA ALA A 105 -8.02 -2.51 14.74
C ALA A 105 -8.26 -3.27 16.06
N GLY A 106 -8.35 -2.58 17.20
CA GLY A 106 -8.38 -3.21 18.52
C GLY A 106 -7.10 -3.99 18.82
N ALA A 107 -5.99 -3.57 18.22
CA ALA A 107 -4.68 -4.20 18.36
C ALA A 107 -3.87 -3.54 19.49
N GLU A 108 -2.81 -4.22 19.92
CA GLU A 108 -1.87 -3.71 20.92
C GLU A 108 -1.24 -2.40 20.45
N ASP A 109 -1.20 -1.40 21.33
CA ASP A 109 -0.50 -0.14 21.09
C ASP A 109 0.88 -0.17 21.78
N GLY A 110 1.89 -0.54 21.01
CA GLY A 110 3.29 -0.56 21.44
C GLY A 110 4.04 0.75 21.19
N MET A 111 3.34 1.84 20.85
CA MET A 111 3.97 3.09 20.43
C MET A 111 4.71 3.78 21.58
N CYS A 112 5.95 4.16 21.33
CA CYS A 112 6.82 4.84 22.28
C CYS A 112 7.18 6.26 21.79
N GLU A 113 8.22 6.86 22.37
CA GLU A 113 8.87 8.02 21.75
C GLU A 113 9.62 7.59 20.49
N TRP A 114 9.51 8.37 19.43
CA TRP A 114 10.16 8.12 18.14
C TRP A 114 11.34 9.06 17.95
N LEU A 115 12.38 8.57 17.29
CA LEU A 115 13.46 9.38 16.76
C LEU A 115 12.97 10.10 15.50
N ASP A 116 12.99 11.42 15.53
CA ASP A 116 12.54 12.27 14.41
C ASP A 116 13.73 12.85 13.64
N THR A 117 13.99 12.32 12.44
CA THR A 117 15.10 12.80 11.61
C THR A 117 14.89 14.23 11.14
N MET A 118 13.64 14.74 11.06
CA MET A 118 13.40 16.15 10.74
C MET A 118 13.96 17.07 11.82
N ARG A 119 13.92 16.66 13.10
CA ARG A 119 14.53 17.44 14.19
C ARG A 119 16.04 17.44 14.06
N LEU A 120 16.63 16.29 13.75
CA LEU A 120 18.06 16.15 13.53
C LEU A 120 18.54 16.98 12.33
N THR A 121 17.83 16.96 11.20
CA THR A 121 18.21 17.76 10.03
C THR A 121 18.08 19.25 10.30
N LYS A 122 17.05 19.70 11.03
CA LYS A 122 16.93 21.11 11.42
C LYS A 122 18.09 21.55 12.29
N GLN A 123 18.50 20.68 13.23
CA GLN A 123 19.61 20.96 14.14
C GLN A 123 20.98 20.97 13.43
N HIS A 124 21.24 19.98 12.57
CA HIS A 124 22.58 19.75 12.02
C HIS A 124 22.79 20.31 10.61
N LEU A 125 21.72 20.42 9.82
CA LEU A 125 21.75 20.86 8.42
C LEU A 125 20.97 22.17 8.17
N GLY A 126 20.19 22.64 9.15
CA GLY A 126 19.37 23.85 9.02
C GLY A 126 18.12 23.71 8.13
N VAL A 127 17.76 22.48 7.72
CA VAL A 127 16.62 22.20 6.82
C VAL A 127 15.62 21.22 7.43
N GLY A 128 14.35 21.37 7.07
CA GLY A 128 13.27 20.53 7.61
C GLY A 128 12.68 19.53 6.61
N LYS A 129 12.66 19.85 5.31
CA LYS A 129 12.07 18.94 4.33
C LYS A 129 13.04 17.80 4.04
N LEU A 130 12.50 16.59 3.88
CA LEU A 130 13.29 15.41 3.54
C LEU A 130 14.11 15.66 2.27
N SER A 131 13.48 16.15 1.19
CA SER A 131 14.16 16.43 -0.09
C SER A 131 15.35 17.40 0.03
N GLU A 132 15.23 18.45 0.85
CA GLU A 132 16.31 19.41 1.09
C GLU A 132 17.47 18.76 1.87
N ALA A 133 17.16 17.95 2.87
CA ALA A 133 18.16 17.20 3.65
C ALA A 133 18.89 16.15 2.79
N LEU A 134 18.15 15.39 1.98
CA LEU A 134 18.70 14.40 1.05
C LEU A 134 19.65 15.06 0.03
N ALA A 135 19.29 16.23 -0.48
CA ALA A 135 20.15 16.99 -1.38
C ALA A 135 21.47 17.41 -0.73
N ILE A 136 21.45 17.87 0.52
CA ILE A 136 22.68 18.19 1.27
C ILE A 136 23.53 16.95 1.50
N ALA A 137 22.90 15.83 1.87
CA ALA A 137 23.57 14.56 2.11
C ALA A 137 23.99 13.81 0.83
N GLN A 138 23.64 14.32 -0.35
CA GLN A 138 23.85 13.68 -1.66
C GLN A 138 23.20 12.29 -1.79
N ILE A 139 22.09 12.08 -1.08
CA ILE A 139 21.29 10.84 -1.12
C ILE A 139 20.22 10.97 -2.19
N HIS A 140 20.07 9.94 -3.02
CA HIS A 140 19.15 9.97 -4.15
C HIS A 140 17.93 9.09 -3.87
N ASN A 141 16.75 9.72 -3.82
CA ASN A 141 15.47 9.01 -3.75
C ASN A 141 14.76 9.08 -5.12
N ARG A 142 14.78 7.97 -5.87
CA ARG A 142 14.25 7.90 -7.24
C ARG A 142 12.73 7.77 -7.31
N LEU A 143 12.07 7.42 -6.19
CA LEU A 143 10.64 7.12 -6.13
C LEU A 143 9.99 7.90 -4.98
N ALA A 144 10.29 9.20 -4.88
CA ALA A 144 9.68 10.07 -3.87
C ALA A 144 8.16 9.94 -3.84
N HIS A 145 7.57 9.96 -2.64
CA HIS A 145 6.15 9.67 -2.39
C HIS A 145 5.76 8.20 -2.64
N SER A 146 6.72 7.31 -2.46
CA SER A 146 6.52 5.90 -2.13
C SER A 146 7.03 5.70 -0.71
N ALA A 147 6.17 5.15 0.15
CA ALA A 147 6.50 4.98 1.57
C ALA A 147 7.80 4.20 1.76
N LEU A 148 8.02 3.09 1.04
CA LEU A 148 9.26 2.33 1.21
C LEU A 148 10.50 3.11 0.73
N ALA A 149 10.38 3.85 -0.38
CA ALA A 149 11.49 4.65 -0.90
C ALA A 149 11.85 5.81 0.04
N ASP A 150 10.84 6.47 0.61
CA ASP A 150 11.00 7.56 1.57
C ASP A 150 11.55 7.04 2.91
N ALA A 151 11.13 5.85 3.37
CA ALA A 151 11.71 5.17 4.53
C ALA A 151 13.17 4.77 4.30
N GLN A 152 13.54 4.26 3.12
CA GLN A 152 14.93 3.92 2.78
C GLN A 152 15.80 5.17 2.72
N ALA A 153 15.32 6.25 2.11
CA ALA A 153 16.05 7.51 2.07
C ALA A 153 16.22 8.10 3.49
N THR A 154 15.22 7.93 4.35
CA THR A 154 15.29 8.33 5.77
C THR A 154 16.29 7.49 6.55
N ALA A 155 16.38 6.18 6.28
CA ALA A 155 17.40 5.31 6.88
C ALA A 155 18.82 5.73 6.49
N ASP A 156 19.04 6.00 5.19
CA ASP A 156 20.33 6.49 4.70
C ASP A 156 20.68 7.86 5.31
N LEU A 157 19.68 8.74 5.46
CA LEU A 157 19.84 10.04 6.09
C LEU A 157 20.17 9.94 7.58
N LEU A 158 19.56 9.00 8.31
CA LEU A 158 19.90 8.71 9.71
C LEU A 158 21.36 8.28 9.83
N ALA A 159 21.81 7.34 8.99
CA ALA A 159 23.19 6.89 8.94
C ALA A 159 24.15 8.04 8.62
N TYR A 160 23.81 8.90 7.66
CA TYR A 160 24.58 10.10 7.32
C TYR A 160 24.71 11.05 8.51
N LEU A 161 23.60 11.37 9.19
CA LEU A 161 23.58 12.27 10.35
C LEU A 161 24.41 11.71 11.51
N HIS A 162 24.30 10.41 11.76
CA HIS A 162 25.09 9.74 12.79
C HIS A 162 26.59 9.80 12.49
N ALA A 163 27.00 9.42 11.27
CA ALA A 163 28.40 9.34 10.88
C ALA A 163 29.08 10.72 10.74
N ASN A 164 28.39 11.71 10.16
CA ASN A 164 29.01 13.00 9.78
C ASN A 164 28.75 14.11 10.80
N HIS A 165 27.66 14.04 11.56
CA HIS A 165 27.26 15.08 12.51
C HIS A 165 27.21 14.62 13.95
N ARG A 166 27.50 13.33 14.22
CA ARG A 166 27.41 12.71 15.55
C ARG A 166 26.06 12.94 16.20
N ALA A 167 25.00 12.88 15.39
CA ALA A 167 23.63 12.98 15.89
C ALA A 167 23.38 11.88 16.93
N ASP A 168 22.76 12.26 18.05
CA ASP A 168 22.44 11.35 19.14
C ASP A 168 21.20 10.53 18.78
N ILE A 169 21.37 9.21 18.78
CA ILE A 169 20.34 8.22 18.42
C ILE A 169 20.12 7.18 19.52
N ALA A 170 20.85 7.28 20.65
CA ALA A 170 20.94 6.22 21.65
C ALA A 170 19.86 6.29 22.74
N HIS A 171 19.27 7.45 22.97
CA HIS A 171 18.37 7.70 24.10
C HIS A 171 16.89 7.38 23.84
N TYR A 172 16.58 6.72 22.73
CA TYR A 172 15.20 6.42 22.35
C TYR A 172 14.76 5.04 22.85
N PRO A 173 13.52 4.92 23.40
CA PRO A 173 12.99 3.64 23.85
C PRO A 173 12.69 2.71 22.68
N ALA A 174 12.74 1.41 22.93
CA ALA A 174 12.20 0.42 22.01
C ALA A 174 10.68 0.34 22.11
N ALA A 175 10.01 0.15 20.98
CA ALA A 175 8.60 -0.18 20.93
C ALA A 175 8.35 -1.56 21.55
N LEU A 176 7.17 -1.73 22.16
CA LEU A 176 6.79 -2.97 22.84
C LEU A 176 5.49 -3.51 22.26
N PHE A 177 5.60 -4.48 21.37
CA PHE A 177 4.48 -5.27 20.85
C PHE A 177 4.72 -6.73 21.25
N THR A 178 3.97 -7.20 22.24
CA THR A 178 4.18 -8.51 22.86
C THR A 178 3.46 -9.64 22.13
N THR A 179 2.53 -9.31 21.25
CA THR A 179 1.77 -10.30 20.46
C THR A 179 2.60 -10.80 19.28
N PRO A 180 3.04 -12.08 19.25
CA PRO A 180 3.69 -12.66 18.07
C PRO A 180 2.67 -12.82 16.94
N ALA A 181 3.12 -12.65 15.70
CA ALA A 181 2.27 -12.78 14.53
C ALA A 181 3.01 -13.44 13.37
N PRO A 182 2.35 -14.34 12.62
CA PRO A 182 2.91 -14.89 11.39
C PRO A 182 2.98 -13.82 10.31
N GLU A 183 3.81 -14.06 9.30
CA GLU A 183 3.83 -13.23 8.10
C GLU A 183 2.46 -13.23 7.40
N VAL A 184 2.09 -12.07 6.89
CA VAL A 184 0.78 -11.80 6.29
C VAL A 184 0.92 -11.47 4.82
N ARG A 185 -0.16 -11.68 4.07
CA ARG A 185 -0.24 -11.24 2.68
C ARG A 185 -0.08 -9.72 2.59
N THR A 186 0.87 -9.28 1.78
CA THR A 186 1.06 -7.87 1.42
C THR A 186 0.66 -7.62 -0.03
N LEU A 187 0.50 -6.34 -0.38
CA LEU A 187 0.41 -5.88 -1.76
C LEU A 187 1.41 -4.73 -1.96
N PRO A 188 2.63 -4.99 -2.47
CA PRO A 188 3.62 -3.94 -2.71
C PRO A 188 3.12 -2.90 -3.71
N ARG A 189 3.65 -1.67 -3.61
CA ARG A 189 3.32 -0.62 -4.56
C ARG A 189 3.81 -0.98 -5.96
N GLY A 190 2.92 -0.86 -6.95
CA GLY A 190 3.24 -1.26 -8.33
C GLY A 190 3.31 -2.77 -8.53
N GLY A 191 3.11 -3.58 -7.48
CA GLY A 191 2.79 -4.99 -7.60
C GLY A 191 1.50 -5.11 -8.41
N ALA A 192 1.57 -5.76 -9.56
CA ALA A 192 0.46 -5.77 -10.51
C ALA A 192 -0.80 -6.38 -9.86
N PRO A 193 -1.92 -5.64 -9.75
CA PRO A 193 -3.23 -6.26 -9.75
C PRO A 193 -3.60 -6.40 -11.23
N SER A 194 -3.18 -7.49 -11.87
CA SER A 194 -3.85 -7.87 -13.11
C SER A 194 -5.04 -8.74 -12.73
N TRP A 195 -6.21 -8.40 -13.24
CA TRP A 195 -7.35 -9.31 -13.26
C TRP A 195 -6.94 -10.71 -13.78
N ALA A 196 -5.96 -10.78 -14.68
CA ALA A 196 -5.30 -12.01 -15.13
C ALA A 196 -4.60 -12.78 -14.00
N GLY A 197 -3.94 -12.11 -13.07
CA GLY A 197 -3.34 -12.68 -11.87
C GLY A 197 -4.37 -13.08 -10.80
N GLN A 198 -5.60 -12.53 -10.85
CA GLN A 198 -6.72 -13.02 -10.03
C GLN A 198 -7.29 -14.32 -10.62
N LEU A 199 -7.44 -14.40 -11.94
CA LEU A 199 -7.87 -15.60 -12.67
C LEU A 199 -6.87 -16.77 -12.53
N SER A 200 -5.58 -16.46 -12.62
CA SER A 200 -4.50 -17.46 -12.57
C SER A 200 -4.45 -18.23 -11.23
N ARG A 201 -4.86 -17.60 -10.11
CA ARG A 201 -4.77 -18.23 -8.76
C ARG A 201 -5.79 -19.33 -8.49
N THR A 202 -6.87 -19.41 -9.27
CA THR A 202 -7.93 -20.42 -9.09
C THR A 202 -7.84 -21.56 -10.09
N LEU A 203 -6.87 -21.52 -11.02
CA LEU A 203 -6.75 -22.44 -12.14
C LEU A 203 -5.65 -23.50 -11.93
N PRO A 204 -5.87 -24.75 -12.35
CA PRO A 204 -4.88 -25.83 -12.24
C PRO A 204 -3.65 -25.58 -13.12
N THR A 205 -2.49 -26.12 -12.75
CA THR A 205 -1.20 -25.90 -13.45
C THR A 205 -1.06 -26.69 -14.75
N THR A 206 -1.99 -27.60 -15.05
CA THR A 206 -2.00 -28.41 -16.28
C THR A 206 -3.43 -28.74 -16.70
N GLY A 207 -3.79 -28.52 -17.96
CA GLY A 207 -5.09 -28.88 -18.53
C GLY A 207 -5.09 -28.94 -20.07
N THR A 208 -6.04 -29.67 -20.65
CA THR A 208 -6.26 -29.72 -22.10
C THR A 208 -7.18 -28.59 -22.54
N LYS A 209 -6.80 -27.95 -23.65
CA LYS A 209 -7.16 -26.59 -24.04
C LYS A 209 -8.47 -26.50 -24.82
N ASP A 210 -9.49 -25.90 -24.20
CA ASP A 210 -10.49 -25.14 -24.95
C ASP A 210 -10.23 -23.63 -24.84
N GLU A 211 -9.10 -23.20 -25.40
CA GLU A 211 -8.75 -21.77 -25.45
C GLU A 211 -9.77 -20.96 -26.26
N ALA A 212 -10.45 -21.59 -27.23
CA ALA A 212 -11.38 -20.91 -28.12
C ALA A 212 -12.56 -20.32 -27.33
N THR A 213 -13.09 -21.06 -26.37
CA THR A 213 -14.20 -20.60 -25.52
C THR A 213 -13.78 -19.42 -24.65
N TYR A 214 -12.60 -19.45 -24.03
CA TYR A 214 -12.09 -18.33 -23.24
C TYR A 214 -11.75 -17.10 -24.11
N ARG A 215 -11.13 -17.29 -25.27
CA ARG A 215 -10.83 -16.21 -26.24
C ARG A 215 -12.09 -15.54 -26.74
N ALA A 216 -13.16 -16.30 -26.97
CA ALA A 216 -14.46 -15.74 -27.38
C ALA A 216 -15.09 -14.89 -26.28
N GLU A 217 -15.02 -15.34 -25.02
CA GLU A 217 -15.48 -14.57 -23.87
C GLU A 217 -14.64 -13.31 -23.65
N LEU A 218 -13.32 -13.42 -23.75
CA LEU A 218 -12.40 -12.31 -23.64
C LEU A 218 -12.63 -11.27 -24.73
N THR A 219 -12.84 -11.71 -25.98
CA THR A 219 -13.18 -10.82 -27.09
C THR A 219 -14.46 -10.04 -26.80
N ARG A 220 -15.48 -10.69 -26.23
CA ARG A 220 -16.75 -10.05 -25.86
C ARG A 220 -16.56 -9.03 -24.74
N ALA A 221 -15.80 -9.39 -23.71
CA ALA A 221 -15.48 -8.52 -22.57
C ALA A 221 -14.56 -7.34 -22.94
N LEU A 222 -13.95 -7.32 -24.13
CA LEU A 222 -13.07 -6.26 -24.59
C LEU A 222 -13.71 -5.33 -25.63
N VAL A 223 -14.97 -5.56 -25.99
CA VAL A 223 -15.68 -4.80 -27.02
C VAL A 223 -15.72 -3.30 -26.71
N ASP A 224 -15.99 -2.94 -25.46
CA ASP A 224 -16.08 -1.55 -24.99
C ASP A 224 -14.74 -1.02 -24.43
N ARG A 225 -13.67 -1.83 -24.48
CA ARG A 225 -12.34 -1.56 -23.93
C ARG A 225 -12.37 -1.23 -22.42
N GLU A 226 -13.39 -1.72 -21.71
CA GLU A 226 -13.48 -1.76 -20.26
C GLU A 226 -13.83 -3.21 -19.84
N ILE A 227 -13.37 -3.70 -18.69
CA ILE A 227 -13.77 -5.00 -18.14
C ILE A 227 -14.51 -4.73 -16.84
N SER A 228 -15.81 -5.03 -16.82
CA SER A 228 -16.64 -4.95 -15.63
C SER A 228 -16.40 -6.11 -14.68
N ARG A 229 -16.85 -5.97 -13.43
CA ARG A 229 -16.78 -7.05 -12.41
C ARG A 229 -17.54 -8.31 -12.81
N THR A 230 -18.65 -8.17 -13.54
CA THR A 230 -19.46 -9.30 -14.00
C THR A 230 -18.73 -10.06 -15.10
N GLU A 231 -18.10 -9.34 -16.03
CA GLU A 231 -17.28 -9.93 -17.09
C GLU A 231 -16.03 -10.60 -16.54
N MET A 232 -15.39 -10.03 -15.52
CA MET A 232 -14.26 -10.65 -14.84
C MET A 232 -14.64 -12.02 -14.23
N ARG A 233 -15.80 -12.12 -13.56
CA ARG A 233 -16.30 -13.39 -13.01
C ARG A 233 -16.70 -14.37 -14.11
N GLN A 234 -17.24 -13.87 -15.22
CA GLN A 234 -17.59 -14.71 -16.36
C GLN A 234 -16.34 -15.28 -17.03
N LEU A 235 -15.29 -14.48 -17.20
CA LEU A 235 -13.98 -14.92 -17.69
C LEU A 235 -13.36 -15.98 -16.77
N GLU A 236 -13.51 -15.82 -15.45
CA GLU A 236 -13.08 -16.82 -14.46
C GLU A 236 -13.83 -18.13 -14.62
N SER A 237 -15.16 -18.07 -14.61
CA SER A 237 -16.00 -19.26 -14.78
C SER A 237 -15.73 -19.97 -16.10
N THR A 238 -15.50 -19.21 -17.17
CA THR A 238 -15.18 -19.76 -18.50
C THR A 238 -13.80 -20.40 -18.52
N ALA A 239 -12.78 -19.78 -17.92
CA ALA A 239 -11.43 -20.35 -17.84
C ALA A 239 -11.41 -21.66 -17.06
N ILE A 240 -12.15 -21.73 -15.94
CA ILE A 240 -12.32 -22.94 -15.13
C ILE A 240 -13.01 -24.04 -15.94
N ALA A 241 -14.13 -23.72 -16.60
CA ALA A 241 -14.90 -24.69 -17.40
C ALA A 241 -14.13 -25.19 -18.63
N ALA A 242 -13.29 -24.33 -19.22
CA ALA A 242 -12.42 -24.65 -20.35
C ALA A 242 -11.14 -25.41 -19.96
N GLY A 243 -10.91 -25.65 -18.66
CA GLY A 243 -9.74 -26.37 -18.17
C GLY A 243 -8.41 -25.64 -18.41
N LEU A 244 -8.43 -24.31 -18.50
CA LEU A 244 -7.22 -23.52 -18.77
C LEU A 244 -6.36 -23.40 -17.52
N SER A 245 -5.04 -23.40 -17.70
CA SER A 245 -4.12 -23.06 -16.63
C SER A 245 -3.93 -21.56 -16.46
N ALA A 246 -3.33 -21.19 -15.34
CA ALA A 246 -2.79 -19.86 -15.08
C ALA A 246 -1.97 -19.32 -16.25
N ASP A 247 -1.01 -20.12 -16.73
CA ASP A 247 -0.08 -19.75 -17.79
C ASP A 247 -0.80 -19.61 -19.14
N ASP A 248 -1.80 -20.47 -19.41
CA ASP A 248 -2.63 -20.36 -20.61
C ASP A 248 -3.43 -19.05 -20.62
N VAL A 249 -4.06 -18.70 -19.49
CA VAL A 249 -4.84 -17.46 -19.37
C VAL A 249 -3.94 -16.23 -19.51
N GLU A 250 -2.75 -16.23 -18.90
CA GLU A 250 -1.82 -15.12 -19.01
C GLU A 250 -1.33 -14.93 -20.46
N ALA A 251 -0.91 -16.01 -21.12
CA ALA A 251 -0.47 -15.98 -22.51
C ALA A 251 -1.57 -15.47 -23.46
N ILE A 252 -2.82 -15.92 -23.29
CA ILE A 252 -3.96 -15.44 -24.07
C ILE A 252 -4.20 -13.95 -23.79
N ASN A 253 -4.19 -13.52 -22.53
CA ASN A 253 -4.46 -12.13 -22.18
C ASN A 253 -3.40 -11.15 -22.71
N GLU A 254 -2.13 -11.59 -22.82
CA GLU A 254 -1.06 -10.80 -23.44
C GLU A 254 -1.27 -10.56 -24.94
N GLU A 255 -1.81 -11.54 -25.66
CA GLU A 255 -2.11 -11.43 -27.09
C GLU A 255 -3.17 -10.37 -27.38
N PHE A 256 -4.20 -10.28 -26.53
CA PHE A 256 -5.30 -9.32 -26.70
C PHE A 256 -4.99 -7.93 -26.13
N ILE A 257 -4.19 -7.86 -25.05
CA ILE A 257 -3.91 -6.62 -24.34
C ILE A 257 -2.44 -6.60 -23.90
N PRO A 258 -1.56 -5.94 -24.67
CA PRO A 258 -0.16 -5.81 -24.28
C PRO A 258 -0.03 -5.04 -22.96
N PRO A 259 1.03 -5.27 -22.18
CA PRO A 259 1.21 -4.71 -20.83
C PRO A 259 0.99 -3.19 -20.71
N THR A 260 1.27 -2.46 -21.79
CA THR A 260 1.10 -1.01 -21.89
C THR A 260 -0.36 -0.53 -21.85
N ARG A 261 -1.35 -1.40 -22.10
CA ARG A 261 -2.78 -1.07 -22.16
C ARG A 261 -3.62 -1.65 -21.00
N ARG A 262 -3.02 -2.45 -20.11
CA ARG A 262 -3.74 -3.12 -19.00
C ARG A 262 -4.30 -2.16 -17.94
N ARG A 263 -3.68 -0.99 -17.76
CA ARG A 263 -4.02 0.00 -16.72
C ARG A 263 -5.36 0.72 -16.91
N SER A 264 -5.94 0.70 -18.11
CA SER A 264 -7.14 1.50 -18.43
C SER A 264 -8.45 0.71 -18.48
N LEU A 265 -8.41 -0.61 -18.27
CA LEU A 265 -9.55 -1.48 -18.54
C LEU A 265 -10.50 -1.68 -17.35
N VAL A 266 -10.03 -1.59 -16.11
CA VAL A 266 -10.88 -1.94 -14.96
C VAL A 266 -11.62 -0.71 -14.43
N ARG A 267 -12.93 -0.61 -14.71
CA ARG A 267 -13.77 0.47 -14.19
C ARG A 267 -14.84 -0.06 -13.23
N ARG A 268 -14.96 0.56 -12.05
CA ARG A 268 -15.93 0.21 -11.02
C ARG A 268 -17.34 0.73 -11.39
N HIS A 269 -18.28 -0.19 -11.64
CA HIS A 269 -19.72 0.11 -11.51
C HIS A 269 -20.08 0.14 -10.03
N ASN A 270 -20.23 1.33 -9.47
CA ASN A 270 -20.96 1.57 -8.22
C ASN A 270 -21.78 2.86 -8.41
N HIS A 271 -22.93 2.76 -9.08
CA HIS A 271 -24.10 3.63 -8.88
C HIS A 271 -25.28 3.08 -9.69
N ARG A 272 -26.10 2.22 -9.07
CA ARG A 272 -27.55 2.12 -9.32
C ARG A 272 -28.20 1.14 -8.34
N SER A 273 -28.47 1.64 -7.15
CA SER A 273 -29.53 1.10 -6.29
C SER A 273 -29.98 2.21 -5.34
N GLY A 274 -31.02 2.94 -5.72
CA GLY A 274 -31.66 3.92 -4.84
C GLY A 274 -32.25 5.12 -5.55
N THR A 275 -33.35 4.93 -6.29
CA THR A 275 -34.56 5.79 -6.33
C THR A 275 -35.40 5.46 -7.58
N ARG A 276 -36.19 4.38 -7.47
CA ARG A 276 -37.48 4.27 -8.17
C ARG A 276 -38.55 4.18 -7.10
N ASN A 277 -39.04 5.32 -6.62
CA ASN A 277 -40.46 5.53 -6.34
C ASN A 277 -40.71 6.99 -5.96
N SER A 278 -41.42 7.73 -6.81
CA SER A 278 -42.60 8.52 -6.45
C SER A 278 -42.93 9.57 -7.50
N ALA A 279 -44.21 9.56 -7.92
CA ALA A 279 -44.98 10.67 -8.46
C ALA A 279 -44.87 11.01 -9.98
N GLN A 280 -45.39 10.09 -10.80
CA GLN A 280 -46.38 10.49 -11.80
C GLN A 280 -47.66 10.91 -11.06
N HIS A 281 -47.93 12.21 -10.94
CA HIS A 281 -49.26 12.84 -11.05
C HIS A 281 -49.18 14.26 -10.52
N ARG A 282 -49.23 15.24 -11.44
CA ARG A 282 -50.03 16.46 -11.33
C ARG A 282 -49.80 17.32 -12.57
N ARG A 283 -50.65 17.10 -13.59
CA ARG A 283 -51.07 18.17 -14.49
C ARG A 283 -52.48 18.61 -14.07
N SER A 284 -52.63 19.94 -14.01
CA SER A 284 -53.85 20.74 -14.24
C SER A 284 -55.11 20.52 -13.38
N ALA A 285 -55.40 21.50 -12.52
CA ALA A 285 -56.72 22.15 -12.38
C ALA A 285 -56.57 23.39 -11.45
N ARG A 286 -56.67 24.61 -11.99
CA ARG A 286 -57.82 25.52 -11.81
C ARG A 286 -58.15 25.85 -10.33
N ARG A 287 -57.63 26.98 -9.83
CA ARG A 287 -58.36 28.21 -9.42
C ARG A 287 -57.40 29.14 -8.69
#